data_AF-A2SNB7-F1
#
_entry.id   AF-A2SNB7-F1
#
_cell.length_a   1.000
_cell.length_b   1.000
_cell.length_c   1.000
_cell.angle_alpha   90.00
_cell.angle_beta   90.00
_cell.angle_gamma   90.00
#
_symmetry.space_group_name_H-M   'P 1'
#
loop_
_entity.id
_entity.type
_entity.pdbx_description
1 polymer ?
#
loop_
_entity_poly.entity_id
_entity_poly.type
_entity_poly.pdbx_seq_one_letter_code
_entity_poly.pdbx_strand_id
1 'polypeptide(L)'
;MGANHAEFKPWANDLKYGFIILLVGVAALWLAWRNAALPLGVAAVAVTWFGQAKLRRGYYRRRGKRIEVAALRAKDLPSDWHFQAGRRVQTGGDIDFYVESPDKEKKFAIEHKTFESIVVRHTWLGLGETKFEMANGKPLRGDPVGQTLRNARAVGATPVLWLSRGNAKTIKLGNGLIIVQGGRGKLLRAIGARWFLFF
;
A
#
# COMPACT_ATOMS: atom_id res chain seq x y z
N MET A 1 9.39 -22.17 14.71
CA MET A 1 10.06 -20.96 15.25
C MET A 1 9.89 -19.84 14.23
N GLY A 2 8.90 -18.96 14.42
CA GLY A 2 8.69 -17.82 13.53
C GLY A 2 9.75 -16.77 13.80
N ALA A 3 10.52 -16.37 12.78
CA ALA A 3 11.42 -15.24 12.89
C ALA A 3 10.60 -14.01 13.35
N ASN A 4 11.05 -13.37 14.44
CA ASN A 4 10.59 -12.05 14.83
C ASN A 4 11.02 -11.08 13.71
N HIS A 5 10.23 -11.01 12.64
CA HIS A 5 10.37 -9.98 11.63
C HIS A 5 10.03 -8.67 12.32
N ALA A 6 11.07 -7.98 12.79
CA ALA A 6 10.96 -6.63 13.33
C ALA A 6 10.08 -5.83 12.37
N GLU A 7 8.94 -5.37 12.87
CA GLU A 7 7.91 -4.69 12.09
C GLU A 7 8.57 -3.58 11.26
N PHE A 8 8.66 -3.76 9.95
CA PHE A 8 9.39 -2.85 9.09
C PHE A 8 8.67 -1.49 9.08
N LYS A 9 9.29 -0.48 9.70
CA LYS A 9 8.76 0.88 9.88
C LYS A 9 9.57 1.91 9.07
N PRO A 10 9.52 1.90 7.72
CA PRO A 10 10.29 2.83 6.91
C PRO A 10 9.93 4.30 7.19
N TRP A 11 8.70 4.56 7.65
CA TRP A 11 8.24 5.88 8.08
C TRP A 11 8.95 6.39 9.35
N ALA A 12 9.47 5.52 10.21
CA ALA A 12 10.14 5.94 11.45
C ALA A 12 11.44 6.70 11.14
N ASN A 13 12.20 6.24 10.14
CA ASN A 13 13.41 6.92 9.69
C ASN A 13 13.09 8.27 9.03
N ASP A 14 12.04 8.34 8.20
CA ASP A 14 11.60 9.61 7.61
C ASP A 14 11.21 10.63 8.69
N LEU A 15 10.51 10.19 9.74
CA LEU A 15 10.14 11.04 10.87
C LEU A 15 11.37 11.47 11.69
N LYS A 16 12.24 10.54 12.07
CA LYS A 16 13.45 10.82 12.87
C LYS A 16 14.37 11.81 12.15
N TYR A 17 14.76 11.49 10.92
CA TYR A 17 15.68 12.34 10.16
C TYR A 17 15.00 13.64 9.73
N GLY A 18 13.71 13.61 9.36
CA GLY A 18 12.96 14.82 9.06
C GLY A 18 12.93 15.79 10.25
N PHE A 19 12.74 15.28 11.47
CA PHE A 19 12.76 16.10 12.69
C PHE A 19 14.14 16.70 12.97
N ILE A 20 15.21 15.88 12.89
CA ILE A 20 16.58 16.36 13.10
C ILE A 20 16.94 17.47 12.09
N ILE A 21 16.67 17.23 10.80
CA ILE A 21 16.93 18.21 9.74
C ILE A 21 16.13 19.50 9.97
N LEU A 22 14.86 19.38 10.39
CA LEU A 22 14.04 20.54 10.69
C LEU A 22 14.62 21.37 11.84
N LEU A 23 15.05 20.73 12.93
CA LEU A 23 15.68 21.42 14.06
C LEU A 23 16.96 22.15 13.64
N VAL A 24 17.81 21.50 12.83
CA VAL A 24 19.04 22.11 12.30
C VAL A 24 18.70 23.31 11.42
N GLY A 25 17.72 23.18 10.52
CA GLY A 25 17.27 24.27 9.66
C GLY A 25 16.72 25.47 10.45
N VAL A 26 15.89 25.22 11.47
CA VAL A 26 15.33 26.27 12.34
C VAL A 26 16.43 26.96 13.16
N ALA A 27 17.38 26.20 13.71
CA ALA A 27 18.52 26.77 14.44
C ALA A 27 19.39 27.64 13.53
N ALA A 28 19.67 27.19 12.30
CA ALA A 28 20.42 27.96 11.32
C ALA A 28 19.67 29.23 10.87
N LEU A 29 18.34 29.18 10.73
CA LEU A 29 17.52 30.36 10.44
C LEU A 29 17.60 31.38 11.57
N TRP A 30 17.51 30.93 12.82
CA TRP A 30 17.62 31.80 13.99
C TRP A 30 19.00 32.47 14.05
N LEU A 31 20.08 31.72 13.81
CA LEU A 31 21.44 32.27 13.73
C LEU A 31 21.62 33.26 12.57
N ALA A 32 21.09 32.95 11.39
CA ALA A 32 21.16 33.83 10.22
C ALA A 32 20.43 35.15 10.48
N TRP A 33 19.25 35.10 11.11
CA TRP A 33 18.51 36.28 11.52
C TRP A 33 19.27 37.12 12.55
N ARG A 34 19.84 36.47 13.58
CA ARG A 34 20.60 37.14 14.63
C ARG A 34 21.84 37.87 14.12
N ASN A 35 22.46 37.37 13.04
CA ASN A 35 23.70 37.90 12.48
C ASN A 35 23.52 38.63 11.12
N ALA A 36 22.28 38.88 10.69
CA ALA A 36 21.96 39.49 9.39
C ALA A 36 22.65 38.80 8.18
N ALA A 37 22.90 37.48 8.26
CA ALA A 37 23.64 36.72 7.26
C ALA A 37 22.70 36.14 6.19
N LEU A 38 22.35 36.96 5.17
CA LEU A 38 21.39 36.58 4.12
C LEU A 38 21.69 35.25 3.41
N PRO A 39 22.93 34.93 2.98
CA PRO A 39 23.22 33.66 2.30
C PRO A 39 22.97 32.44 3.20
N LEU A 40 23.30 32.55 4.48
CA LEU A 40 23.03 31.50 5.48
C LEU A 40 21.53 31.33 5.67
N GLY A 41 20.77 32.43 5.64
CA GLY A 41 19.31 32.41 5.71
C GLY A 41 18.68 31.60 4.58
N VAL A 42 19.10 31.81 3.32
CA VAL A 42 18.57 31.08 2.16
C VAL A 42 18.86 29.58 2.27
N ALA A 43 20.10 29.20 2.61
CA ALA A 43 20.46 27.79 2.81
C ALA A 43 19.64 27.15 3.94
N ALA A 44 19.44 27.88 5.05
CA ALA A 44 18.67 27.40 6.19
C ALA A 44 17.17 27.23 5.87
N VAL A 45 16.57 28.09 5.02
CA VAL A 45 15.21 27.89 4.50
C VAL A 45 15.11 26.56 3.73
N ALA A 46 16.06 26.28 2.83
CA ALA A 46 16.05 25.05 2.05
C ALA A 46 16.16 23.79 2.92
N VAL A 47 17.04 23.80 3.93
CA VAL A 47 17.18 22.70 4.91
C VAL A 47 15.89 22.50 5.70
N THR A 48 15.30 23.59 6.20
CA THR A 48 14.02 23.57 6.94
C THR A 48 12.91 22.96 6.10
N TRP A 49 12.76 23.43 4.86
CA TRP A 49 11.77 22.91 3.90
C TRP A 49 11.96 21.41 3.65
N PHE A 50 13.21 20.96 3.45
CA PHE A 50 13.51 19.54 3.24
C PHE A 50 13.16 18.68 4.47
N GLY A 51 13.46 19.16 5.68
CA GLY A 51 13.05 18.51 6.93
C GLY A 51 11.53 18.37 7.03
N GLN A 52 10.79 19.45 6.75
CA GLN A 52 9.33 19.45 6.74
C GLN A 52 8.75 18.48 5.69
N ALA A 53 9.32 18.45 4.48
CA ALA A 53 8.90 17.53 3.42
C ALA A 53 9.08 16.06 3.84
N LYS A 54 10.21 15.71 4.48
CA LYS A 54 10.43 14.37 5.04
C LYS A 54 9.44 14.02 6.15
N LEU A 55 9.15 14.95 7.06
CA LEU A 55 8.15 14.75 8.11
C LEU A 55 6.76 14.49 7.52
N ARG A 56 6.32 15.30 6.55
CA ARG A 56 5.04 15.10 5.86
C ARG A 56 4.99 13.72 5.20
N ARG A 57 6.05 13.33 4.48
CA ARG A 57 6.16 12.00 3.86
C ARG A 57 6.04 10.87 4.90
N GLY A 58 6.77 10.97 6.00
CA GLY A 58 6.73 10.00 7.11
C GLY A 58 5.34 9.91 7.75
N TYR A 59 4.68 11.04 7.97
CA TYR A 59 3.33 11.11 8.52
C TYR A 59 2.30 10.43 7.60
N TYR A 60 2.30 10.76 6.30
CA TYR A 60 1.37 10.14 5.36
C TYR A 60 1.59 8.63 5.22
N ARG A 61 2.85 8.16 5.21
CA ARG A 61 3.19 6.73 5.23
C ARG A 61 2.70 6.03 6.49
N ARG A 62 2.92 6.63 7.66
CA ARG A 62 2.43 6.10 8.95
C ARG A 62 0.91 5.99 8.97
N ARG A 63 0.21 7.03 8.48
CA ARG A 63 -1.26 7.04 8.38
C ARG A 63 -1.75 5.96 7.41
N GLY A 64 -1.13 5.82 6.24
CA GLY A 64 -1.43 4.76 5.28
C GLY A 64 -1.28 3.38 5.91
N LYS A 65 -0.16 3.13 6.60
CA LYS A 65 0.11 1.83 7.23
C LYS A 65 -0.89 1.48 8.33
N ARG A 66 -1.34 2.47 9.11
CA ARG A 66 -2.41 2.27 10.11
C ARG A 66 -3.73 1.83 9.46
N ILE A 67 -4.06 2.39 8.30
CA ILE A 67 -5.27 2.03 7.55
C ILE A 67 -5.13 0.61 6.98
N GLU A 68 -3.96 0.27 6.42
CA GLU A 68 -3.66 -1.09 5.93
C GLU A 68 -3.77 -2.14 7.06
N VAL A 69 -3.10 -1.92 8.20
CA VAL A 69 -3.15 -2.86 9.35
C VAL A 69 -4.56 -2.98 9.94
N ALA A 70 -5.38 -1.94 9.82
CA ALA A 70 -6.78 -1.99 10.24
C ALA A 70 -7.69 -2.71 9.24
N ALA A 71 -7.30 -2.83 7.96
CA ALA A 71 -8.18 -3.29 6.90
C ALA A 71 -8.40 -4.82 6.93
N LEU A 72 -7.34 -5.59 7.16
CA LEU A 72 -7.41 -7.04 7.26
C LEU A 72 -6.48 -7.54 8.37
N ARG A 73 -7.01 -8.36 9.26
CA ARG A 73 -6.25 -8.99 10.36
C ARG A 73 -6.37 -10.51 10.27
N ALA A 74 -5.41 -11.23 10.85
CA ALA A 74 -5.43 -12.69 10.92
C ALA A 74 -6.76 -13.23 11.48
N LYS A 75 -7.30 -12.59 12.52
CA LYS A 75 -8.59 -12.96 13.13
C LYS A 75 -9.81 -12.87 12.22
N ASP A 76 -9.67 -12.21 11.07
CA ASP A 76 -10.76 -12.05 10.11
C ASP A 76 -10.86 -13.23 9.14
N LEU A 77 -9.83 -14.09 9.10
CA LEU A 77 -9.78 -15.31 8.32
C LEU A 77 -10.20 -16.51 9.18
N PRO A 78 -10.65 -17.62 8.59
CA PRO A 78 -10.81 -18.87 9.31
C PRO A 78 -9.48 -19.30 9.97
N SER A 79 -9.54 -19.97 11.13
CA SER A 79 -8.36 -20.24 11.98
C SER A 79 -7.30 -21.13 11.33
N ASP A 80 -7.69 -21.91 10.33
CA ASP A 80 -6.86 -22.81 9.53
C ASP A 80 -6.18 -22.12 8.34
N TRP A 81 -6.49 -20.85 8.07
CA TRP A 81 -5.83 -20.06 7.03
C TRP A 81 -4.56 -19.40 7.55
N HIS A 82 -3.51 -19.41 6.73
CA HIS A 82 -2.29 -18.67 7.04
C HIS A 82 -2.40 -17.24 6.54
N PHE A 83 -2.25 -16.26 7.44
CA PHE A 83 -2.14 -14.84 7.13
C PHE A 83 -0.74 -14.29 7.43
N GLN A 84 -0.19 -13.50 6.51
CA GLN A 84 1.03 -12.73 6.72
C GLN A 84 0.87 -11.32 6.16
N ALA A 85 0.97 -10.30 7.01
CA ALA A 85 0.98 -8.90 6.57
C ALA A 85 2.39 -8.44 6.18
N GLY A 86 2.50 -7.62 5.13
CA GLY A 86 3.76 -6.98 4.72
C GLY A 86 4.85 -7.96 4.30
N ARG A 87 4.50 -8.98 3.50
CA ARG A 87 5.47 -9.99 3.04
C ARG A 87 6.42 -9.35 2.03
N ARG A 88 7.71 -9.30 2.38
CA ARG A 88 8.76 -8.83 1.44
C ARG A 88 8.94 -9.81 0.29
N VAL A 89 9.14 -9.25 -0.89
CA VAL A 89 9.45 -9.97 -2.12
C VAL A 89 10.95 -9.80 -2.40
N GLN A 90 11.64 -10.88 -2.80
CA GLN A 90 13.08 -10.86 -3.06
C GLN A 90 13.49 -9.83 -4.13
N THR A 91 12.59 -9.51 -5.05
CA THR A 91 12.81 -8.56 -6.16
C THR A 91 12.69 -7.08 -5.78
N GLY A 92 12.50 -6.76 -4.49
CA GLY A 92 12.50 -5.37 -4.01
C GLY A 92 11.13 -4.70 -3.85
N GLY A 93 10.09 -5.49 -3.59
CA GLY A 93 8.74 -5.01 -3.26
C GLY A 93 8.18 -5.62 -1.96
N ASP A 94 6.98 -5.20 -1.58
CA ASP A 94 6.19 -5.81 -0.50
C ASP A 94 4.76 -6.11 -0.96
N ILE A 95 4.22 -7.21 -0.45
CA ILE A 95 2.81 -7.59 -0.56
C ILE A 95 2.13 -7.14 0.72
N ASP A 96 1.07 -6.34 0.60
CA ASP A 96 0.33 -5.85 1.77
C ASP A 96 -0.21 -6.99 2.62
N PHE A 97 -0.89 -7.95 1.99
CA PHE A 97 -1.34 -9.18 2.64
C PHE A 97 -1.07 -10.42 1.79
N TYR A 98 -0.43 -11.40 2.41
CA TYR A 98 -0.26 -12.73 1.84
C TYR A 98 -1.13 -13.72 2.61
N VAL A 99 -1.91 -14.51 1.88
CA VAL A 99 -2.91 -15.40 2.45
C VAL A 99 -2.78 -16.78 1.79
N GLU A 100 -2.74 -17.84 2.59
CA GLU A 100 -2.77 -19.22 2.11
C GLU A 100 -3.97 -19.97 2.68
N SER A 101 -4.62 -20.74 1.84
CA SER A 101 -5.65 -21.70 2.24
C SER A 101 -5.04 -22.84 3.08
N PRO A 102 -5.88 -23.56 3.86
CA PRO A 102 -5.41 -24.65 4.74
C PRO A 102 -4.70 -25.78 3.99
N ASP A 103 -5.20 -26.10 2.79
CA ASP A 103 -4.63 -27.09 1.87
C ASP A 103 -3.37 -26.59 1.13
N LYS A 104 -3.01 -25.31 1.29
CA LYS A 104 -1.91 -24.61 0.60
C LYS A 104 -2.03 -24.57 -0.93
N GLU A 105 -3.16 -25.01 -1.49
CA GLU A 105 -3.39 -24.99 -2.95
C GLU A 105 -3.67 -23.57 -3.43
N LYS A 106 -4.35 -22.75 -2.61
CA LYS A 106 -4.71 -21.38 -2.95
C LYS A 106 -3.87 -20.41 -2.13
N LYS A 107 -3.00 -19.70 -2.85
CA LYS A 107 -2.19 -18.61 -2.32
C LYS A 107 -2.67 -17.31 -2.95
N PHE A 108 -2.80 -16.26 -2.14
CA PHE A 108 -3.22 -14.94 -2.59
C PHE A 108 -2.19 -13.91 -2.17
N ALA A 109 -1.72 -13.12 -3.13
CA ALA A 109 -0.93 -11.93 -2.88
C ALA A 109 -1.84 -10.71 -3.11
N ILE A 110 -2.19 -10.05 -2.02
CA ILE A 110 -3.19 -9.01 -1.97
C ILE A 110 -2.49 -7.67 -1.81
N GLU A 111 -2.63 -6.82 -2.82
CA GLU A 111 -2.26 -5.41 -2.77
C GLU A 111 -3.49 -4.60 -2.34
N HIS A 112 -3.36 -3.78 -1.30
CA HIS A 112 -4.44 -2.98 -0.76
C HIS A 112 -4.30 -1.52 -1.17
N LYS A 113 -5.40 -0.96 -1.66
CA LYS A 113 -5.52 0.46 -1.97
C LYS A 113 -6.83 1.02 -1.42
N THR A 114 -6.80 2.31 -1.09
CA THR A 114 -7.93 3.01 -0.45
C THR A 114 -8.65 3.97 -1.38
N PHE A 115 -8.44 3.91 -2.69
CA PHE A 115 -9.25 4.70 -3.63
C PHE A 115 -10.60 4.03 -3.89
N GLU A 116 -11.55 4.82 -4.39
CA GLU A 116 -12.96 4.41 -4.55
C GLU A 116 -13.10 3.29 -5.56
N SER A 117 -12.98 3.52 -6.86
CA SER A 117 -13.17 2.45 -7.84
C SER A 117 -12.14 2.48 -8.95
N ILE A 118 -11.99 1.31 -9.58
CA ILE A 118 -11.34 1.15 -10.88
C ILE A 118 -12.40 0.82 -11.90
N VAL A 119 -12.36 1.55 -13.02
CA VAL A 119 -13.06 1.20 -14.25
C VAL A 119 -12.06 0.46 -15.14
N VAL A 120 -12.45 -0.75 -15.54
CA VAL A 120 -11.70 -1.55 -16.50
C VAL A 120 -12.31 -1.28 -17.86
N ARG A 121 -11.57 -0.59 -18.75
CA ARG A 121 -12.00 -0.38 -20.13
C ARG A 121 -11.29 -1.37 -21.03
N HIS A 122 -12.07 -2.28 -21.62
CA HIS A 122 -11.62 -3.10 -22.72
C HIS A 122 -11.72 -2.28 -24.01
N THR A 123 -10.67 -2.26 -24.82
CA THR A 123 -10.76 -1.73 -26.18
C THR A 123 -11.65 -2.64 -27.02
N TRP A 124 -12.37 -2.02 -27.94
CA TRP A 124 -13.33 -2.70 -28.81
C TRP A 124 -12.63 -3.81 -29.59
N LEU A 125 -13.26 -5.00 -29.64
CA LEU A 125 -12.77 -6.22 -30.31
C LEU A 125 -11.48 -6.85 -29.74
N GLY A 126 -11.05 -6.50 -28.53
CA GLY A 126 -9.84 -7.09 -27.92
C GLY A 126 -8.53 -6.62 -28.56
N LEU A 127 -8.61 -5.67 -29.49
CA LEU A 127 -7.48 -5.01 -30.12
C LEU A 127 -7.05 -3.83 -29.24
N GLY A 128 -6.26 -4.09 -28.21
CA GLY A 128 -5.59 -3.06 -27.41
C GLY A 128 -5.41 -3.42 -25.94
N GLU A 129 -4.66 -2.56 -25.25
CA GLU A 129 -4.35 -2.75 -23.84
C GLU A 129 -5.56 -2.45 -22.95
N THR A 130 -5.77 -3.30 -21.93
CA THR A 130 -6.78 -3.05 -20.90
C THR A 130 -6.38 -1.81 -20.11
N LYS A 131 -7.21 -0.77 -20.16
CA LYS A 131 -6.97 0.48 -19.43
C LYS A 131 -7.66 0.45 -18.07
N PHE A 132 -6.94 0.94 -17.07
CA PHE A 132 -7.42 1.07 -15.70
C PHE A 132 -7.49 2.55 -15.34
N GLU A 133 -8.71 3.02 -15.10
CA GLU A 133 -9.01 4.40 -14.74
C GLU A 133 -9.65 4.45 -13.35
N MET A 134 -9.47 5.57 -12.65
CA MET A 134 -10.28 5.88 -11.47
C MET A 134 -11.73 6.15 -11.88
N ALA A 135 -12.65 6.12 -10.91
CA ALA A 135 -14.07 6.46 -11.09
C ALA A 135 -14.32 7.77 -11.86
N ASN A 136 -13.43 8.75 -11.64
CA ASN A 136 -13.49 10.09 -12.25
C ASN A 136 -12.79 10.19 -13.61
N GLY A 137 -12.44 9.05 -14.24
CA GLY A 137 -11.79 8.98 -15.55
C GLY A 137 -10.29 9.34 -15.55
N LYS A 138 -9.71 9.71 -14.40
CA LYS A 138 -8.27 9.98 -14.33
C LYS A 138 -7.47 8.67 -14.33
N PRO A 139 -6.24 8.68 -14.87
CA PRO A 139 -5.34 7.53 -14.76
C PRO A 139 -5.11 7.14 -13.31
N LEU A 140 -4.87 5.84 -13.07
CA LEU A 140 -4.38 5.40 -11.77
C LEU A 140 -3.02 6.04 -11.49
N ARG A 141 -2.84 6.51 -10.26
CA ARG A 141 -1.54 7.05 -9.84
C ARG A 141 -0.59 5.89 -9.58
N GLY A 142 0.50 5.84 -10.35
CA GLY A 142 1.44 4.72 -10.34
C GLY A 142 0.90 3.50 -11.11
N ASP A 143 1.53 2.35 -10.93
CA ASP A 143 1.16 1.09 -11.58
C ASP A 143 0.74 0.04 -10.53
N PRO A 144 -0.42 0.20 -9.87
CA PRO A 144 -0.86 -0.75 -8.83
C PRO A 144 -1.17 -2.13 -9.42
N VAL A 145 -1.65 -2.19 -10.66
CA VAL A 145 -1.97 -3.45 -11.34
C VAL A 145 -0.70 -4.24 -11.65
N GLY A 146 0.27 -3.62 -12.34
CA GLY A 146 1.53 -4.28 -12.64
C GLY A 146 2.32 -4.60 -11.38
N GLN A 147 2.29 -3.74 -10.35
CA GLN A 147 2.87 -4.07 -9.03
C GLN A 147 2.25 -5.33 -8.43
N THR A 148 0.91 -5.41 -8.39
CA THR A 148 0.19 -6.59 -7.86
C THR A 148 0.58 -7.86 -8.61
N LEU A 149 0.58 -7.81 -9.94
CA LEU A 149 0.96 -8.93 -10.80
C LEU A 149 2.41 -9.38 -10.58
N ARG A 150 3.36 -8.44 -10.54
CA ARG A 150 4.79 -8.73 -10.32
C ARG A 150 5.03 -9.35 -8.95
N ASN A 151 4.42 -8.78 -7.90
CA ASN A 151 4.58 -9.26 -6.53
C ASN A 151 3.96 -10.66 -6.36
N ALA A 152 2.77 -10.89 -6.90
CA ALA A 152 2.10 -12.19 -6.85
C ALA A 152 2.88 -13.28 -7.59
N ARG A 153 3.39 -12.97 -8.79
CA ARG A 153 4.24 -13.88 -9.56
C ARG A 153 5.49 -14.29 -8.79
N ALA A 154 6.15 -13.32 -8.15
CA ALA A 154 7.37 -13.56 -7.40
C ALA A 154 7.20 -14.48 -6.16
N VAL A 155 5.96 -14.70 -5.71
CA VAL A 155 5.65 -15.64 -4.61
C VAL A 155 4.78 -16.81 -5.04
N GLY A 156 4.50 -16.98 -6.34
CA GLY A 156 3.66 -18.05 -6.87
C GLY A 156 2.22 -18.01 -6.35
N ALA A 157 1.63 -16.82 -6.23
CA ALA A 157 0.27 -16.62 -5.70
C ALA A 157 -0.66 -15.97 -6.72
N THR A 158 -1.97 -16.11 -6.48
CA THR A 158 -3.02 -15.42 -7.23
C THR A 158 -2.98 -13.91 -6.91
N PRO A 159 -2.86 -13.04 -7.91
CA PRO A 159 -2.84 -11.60 -7.70
C PRO A 159 -4.23 -11.07 -7.35
N VAL A 160 -4.32 -10.31 -6.26
CA VAL A 160 -5.55 -9.64 -5.83
C VAL A 160 -5.29 -8.16 -5.60
N LEU A 161 -5.99 -7.29 -6.32
CA LEU A 161 -6.00 -5.86 -6.07
C LEU A 161 -7.28 -5.49 -5.30
N TRP A 162 -7.12 -5.14 -4.03
CA TRP A 162 -8.24 -4.84 -3.15
C TRP A 162 -8.43 -3.32 -2.94
N LEU A 163 -9.60 -2.82 -3.36
CA LEU A 163 -10.04 -1.44 -3.23
C LEU A 163 -11.08 -1.35 -2.10
N SER A 164 -10.61 -1.09 -0.87
CA SER A 164 -11.48 -1.24 0.30
C SER A 164 -12.59 -0.17 0.41
N ARG A 165 -12.51 0.89 -0.39
CA ARG A 165 -13.52 1.98 -0.45
C ARG A 165 -14.43 1.91 -1.67
N GLY A 166 -14.33 0.85 -2.47
CA GLY A 166 -15.06 0.76 -3.72
C GLY A 166 -16.47 0.22 -3.66
N ASN A 167 -17.13 0.35 -4.79
CA ASN A 167 -18.46 -0.18 -5.01
C ASN A 167 -18.38 -1.71 -5.04
N ALA A 168 -19.01 -2.36 -4.07
CA ALA A 168 -19.17 -3.79 -3.75
C ALA A 168 -19.12 -4.86 -4.90
N LYS A 169 -18.12 -4.78 -5.78
CA LYS A 169 -17.97 -5.50 -7.06
C LYS A 169 -16.67 -6.29 -7.07
N THR A 170 -16.67 -7.44 -7.72
CA THR A 170 -15.45 -8.22 -7.98
C THR A 170 -15.31 -8.41 -9.48
N ILE A 171 -14.12 -8.18 -10.01
CA ILE A 171 -13.80 -8.30 -11.43
C ILE A 171 -12.64 -9.29 -11.54
N LYS A 172 -12.81 -10.33 -12.35
CA LYS A 172 -11.72 -11.26 -12.70
C LYS A 172 -11.30 -10.97 -14.13
N LEU A 173 -10.00 -10.77 -14.33
CA LEU A 173 -9.43 -10.52 -15.65
C LEU A 173 -8.85 -11.80 -16.24
N GLY A 174 -8.69 -11.85 -17.56
CA GLY A 174 -8.13 -13.01 -18.26
C GLY A 174 -6.68 -13.35 -17.88
N ASN A 175 -5.94 -12.39 -17.32
CA ASN A 175 -4.58 -12.62 -16.81
C ASN A 175 -4.54 -13.17 -15.36
N GLY A 176 -5.69 -13.55 -14.79
CA GLY A 176 -5.80 -14.09 -13.44
C GLY A 176 -5.87 -13.04 -12.32
N LEU A 177 -5.75 -11.74 -12.62
CA LEU A 177 -5.95 -10.68 -11.62
C LEU A 177 -7.39 -10.64 -11.13
N ILE A 178 -7.55 -10.63 -9.81
CA ILE A 178 -8.84 -10.41 -9.15
C ILE A 178 -8.85 -8.99 -8.58
N ILE A 179 -9.70 -8.13 -9.12
CA ILE A 179 -9.95 -6.80 -8.55
C ILE A 179 -11.17 -6.90 -7.64
N VAL A 180 -10.97 -6.65 -6.36
CA VAL A 180 -12.03 -6.65 -5.36
C VAL A 180 -12.32 -5.22 -4.95
N GLN A 181 -13.56 -4.77 -5.13
CA GLN A 181 -14.03 -3.46 -4.71
C GLN A 181 -15.04 -3.63 -3.56
N GLY A 182 -14.81 -2.89 -2.48
CA GLY A 182 -15.64 -2.91 -1.27
C GLY A 182 -14.91 -3.44 -0.05
N GLY A 183 -15.61 -3.48 1.08
CA GLY A 183 -15.03 -3.81 2.37
C GLY A 183 -14.53 -5.26 2.51
N ARG A 184 -13.99 -5.56 3.69
CA ARG A 184 -13.37 -6.84 4.07
C ARG A 184 -14.19 -8.08 3.67
N GLY A 185 -15.50 -8.07 3.91
CA GLY A 185 -16.36 -9.22 3.58
C GLY A 185 -16.38 -9.57 2.09
N LYS A 186 -16.20 -8.59 1.20
CA LYS A 186 -16.08 -8.85 -0.25
C LYS A 186 -14.76 -9.48 -0.61
N LEU A 187 -13.67 -9.06 0.04
CA LEU A 187 -12.37 -9.70 -0.11
C LEU A 187 -12.42 -11.16 0.32
N LEU A 188 -12.91 -11.43 1.53
CA LEU A 188 -13.01 -12.79 2.07
C LEU A 188 -13.85 -13.69 1.14
N ARG A 189 -14.97 -13.17 0.62
CA ARG A 189 -15.79 -13.90 -0.36
C ARG A 189 -15.03 -14.17 -1.66
N ALA A 190 -14.28 -13.18 -2.17
CA ALA A 190 -13.55 -13.31 -3.42
C ALA A 190 -12.41 -14.34 -3.36
N ILE A 191 -11.74 -14.46 -2.21
CA ILE A 191 -10.67 -15.45 -1.99
C ILE A 191 -11.21 -16.81 -1.50
N GLY A 192 -12.52 -16.92 -1.22
CA GLY A 192 -13.13 -18.16 -0.74
C GLY A 192 -12.98 -18.42 0.76
N ALA A 193 -12.48 -17.46 1.53
CA ALA A 193 -12.31 -17.55 2.98
C ALA A 193 -13.61 -17.26 3.76
N ARG A 194 -14.76 -17.78 3.31
CA ARG A 194 -16.02 -17.58 4.04
C ARG A 194 -15.92 -18.24 5.41
N TRP A 195 -16.12 -17.46 6.47
CA TRP A 195 -16.71 -18.01 7.68
C TRP A 195 -18.06 -18.61 7.28
N PHE A 196 -18.32 -19.85 7.69
CA PHE A 196 -19.68 -20.38 7.65
C PHE A 196 -20.58 -19.34 8.32
N LEU A 197 -21.59 -18.87 7.59
CA LEU A 197 -22.74 -18.18 8.14
C LEU A 197 -23.50 -19.22 8.97
N PHE A 198 -23.03 -19.51 10.17
CA PHE A 198 -23.89 -19.89 11.27
C PHE A 198 -24.08 -18.61 12.09
N PHE A 199 -25.34 -18.30 12.38
CA PHE A 199 -25.93 -17.04 12.89
C PHE A 199 -26.47 -16.11 11.81
#